data_AF-A0A7H4PMI3-F1
#
_entry.id   AF-A0A7H4PMI3-F1
#
_cell.length_a   1.000
_cell.length_b   1.000
_cell.length_c   1.000
_cell.angle_alpha   90.00
_cell.angle_beta   90.00
_cell.angle_gamma   90.00
#
_symmetry.space_group_name_H-M   'P 1'
#
loop_
_entity.id
_entity.type
_entity.pdbx_description
1 polymer ?
#
loop_
_entity_poly.entity_id
_entity_poly.type
_entity_poly.pdbx_seq_one_letter_code
_entity_poly.pdbx_strand_id
1 'polypeptide(L)'
;MTIAVCGWGIRTITRVIAKNESGSSSPSNVISVKHTQANQAPVVALAETLTTSQDQGVQLSASWRDDALPDRNVTVSWSNGGSAQAHFCATDKAETRAWFSAPGEYALTFSADDGLLKSSKTVKVTVTEAVGKSPRRLLPFWRRGIERDRWQDCGGEKRKRRAGDWRRRLPRAVRQRRG
;
A
#
# COMPACT_ATOMS: atom_id res chain seq x y z
N MET A 1 4.07 -23.32 -29.83
CA MET A 1 4.35 -22.93 -28.44
C MET A 1 3.67 -21.58 -28.20
N THR A 2 2.97 -21.47 -27.07
CA THR A 2 2.38 -20.24 -26.50
C THR A 2 1.01 -19.80 -27.03
N ILE A 3 -0.01 -20.40 -26.39
CA ILE A 3 -1.14 -19.79 -25.67
C ILE A 3 -1.93 -18.69 -26.39
N ALA A 4 -3.18 -19.06 -26.69
CA ALA A 4 -4.26 -18.19 -27.12
C ALA A 4 -4.52 -17.06 -26.11
N VAL A 5 -4.50 -15.82 -26.61
CA VAL A 5 -5.05 -14.66 -25.89
C VAL A 5 -6.51 -14.54 -26.32
N CYS A 6 -7.41 -15.20 -25.60
CA CYS A 6 -8.85 -15.01 -25.77
C CYS A 6 -9.23 -13.65 -25.16
N GLY A 7 -9.10 -12.57 -25.93
CA GLY A 7 -9.49 -11.22 -25.50
C GLY A 7 -11.01 -11.07 -25.41
N TRP A 8 -11.54 -11.10 -24.19
CA TRP A 8 -12.93 -10.69 -23.92
C TRP A 8 -12.98 -9.16 -23.82
N GLY A 9 -13.22 -8.48 -24.93
CA GLY A 9 -13.39 -7.03 -24.96
C GLY A 9 -14.76 -6.59 -24.43
N ILE A 10 -14.82 -5.40 -23.83
CA ILE A 10 -16.09 -4.80 -23.38
C ILE A 10 -16.87 -4.29 -24.58
N ARG A 11 -18.19 -4.54 -24.58
CA ARG A 11 -19.12 -4.09 -25.64
C ARG A 11 -20.00 -2.96 -25.12
N THR A 12 -19.78 -1.75 -25.63
CA THR A 12 -20.68 -0.60 -25.37
C THR A 12 -21.55 -0.36 -26.59
N ILE A 13 -22.88 -0.37 -26.41
CA ILE A 13 -23.86 -0.04 -27.45
C ILE A 13 -24.47 1.32 -27.12
N THR A 14 -24.14 2.34 -27.90
CA THR A 14 -24.72 3.68 -27.73
C THR A 14 -25.89 3.87 -28.68
N ARG A 15 -27.09 4.14 -28.15
CA ARG A 15 -28.28 4.48 -28.95
C ARG A 15 -28.41 6.00 -29.06
N VAL A 16 -28.15 6.55 -30.25
CA VAL A 16 -28.40 7.97 -30.54
C VAL A 16 -29.80 8.11 -31.16
N ILE A 17 -30.67 8.92 -30.54
CA ILE A 17 -31.97 9.29 -31.10
C ILE A 17 -31.87 10.77 -31.50
N ALA A 18 -31.80 11.05 -32.81
CA ALA A 18 -31.94 12.41 -33.30
C ALA A 18 -33.43 12.74 -33.45
N LYS A 19 -33.88 13.87 -32.89
CA LYS A 19 -35.19 14.49 -33.16
C LYS A 19 -34.95 15.74 -34.00
N ASN A 20 -35.75 15.97 -35.04
CA ASN A 20 -35.80 17.28 -35.71
C ASN A 20 -36.69 18.24 -34.91
N GLU A 21 -36.60 19.54 -35.21
CA GLU A 21 -37.22 20.66 -34.45
C GLU A 21 -38.75 20.58 -34.32
N SER A 22 -39.43 19.70 -35.06
CA SER A 22 -40.88 19.47 -35.01
C SER A 22 -41.31 18.24 -34.21
N GLY A 23 -40.38 17.46 -33.65
CA GLY A 23 -40.66 16.41 -32.66
C GLY A 23 -41.47 15.19 -33.16
N SER A 24 -41.73 15.06 -34.47
CA SER A 24 -42.67 14.05 -35.01
C SER A 24 -42.22 13.41 -36.33
N SER A 25 -41.01 12.85 -36.38
CA SER A 25 -40.57 11.96 -37.45
C SER A 25 -40.20 10.58 -36.89
N SER A 26 -40.60 9.49 -37.56
CA SER A 26 -40.06 8.15 -37.28
C SER A 26 -38.53 8.21 -37.40
N PRO A 27 -37.77 7.70 -36.41
CA PRO A 27 -36.32 7.85 -36.40
C PRO A 27 -35.72 7.21 -37.67
N SER A 28 -34.99 8.01 -38.46
CA SER A 28 -34.22 7.51 -39.59
C SER A 28 -32.91 6.90 -39.06
N ASN A 29 -32.76 5.59 -39.23
CA ASN A 29 -31.52 4.81 -39.09
C ASN A 29 -30.87 4.85 -37.70
N VAL A 30 -30.98 3.74 -36.94
CA VAL A 30 -30.12 3.50 -35.77
C VAL A 30 -28.72 3.16 -36.28
N ILE A 31 -27.76 4.08 -36.16
CA ILE A 31 -26.34 3.78 -36.39
C ILE A 31 -25.83 3.09 -35.12
N SER A 32 -25.64 1.77 -35.20
CA SER A 32 -25.01 1.00 -34.12
C SER A 32 -23.50 1.05 -34.27
N VAL A 33 -22.83 1.88 -33.47
CA VAL A 33 -21.36 1.86 -33.38
C VAL A 33 -20.97 0.81 -32.35
N LYS A 34 -20.37 -0.29 -32.80
CA LYS A 34 -19.77 -1.31 -31.93
C LYS A 34 -18.34 -0.90 -31.61
N HIS A 35 -18.10 -0.42 -30.40
CA HIS A 35 -16.74 -0.24 -29.88
C HIS A 35 -16.33 -1.49 -29.10
N THR A 36 -15.26 -2.15 -29.52
CA THR A 36 -14.62 -3.25 -28.78
C THR A 36 -13.19 -2.85 -28.51
N GLN A 37 -12.93 -2.38 -27.30
CA GLN A 37 -11.57 -2.21 -26.78
C GLN A 37 -11.17 -3.50 -26.05
N ALA A 38 -9.97 -3.99 -26.33
CA ALA A 38 -9.38 -5.10 -25.59
C ALA A 38 -8.70 -4.55 -24.33
N ASN A 39 -8.93 -5.21 -23.19
CA ASN A 39 -8.29 -4.88 -21.92
C ASN A 39 -6.76 -4.98 -22.05
N GLN A 40 -6.04 -4.02 -21.48
CA GLN A 40 -4.59 -4.08 -21.32
C GLN A 40 -4.25 -4.17 -19.83
N ALA A 41 -3.22 -4.96 -19.50
CA ALA A 41 -2.78 -5.03 -18.11
C ALA A 41 -2.28 -3.65 -17.63
N PRO A 42 -2.41 -3.33 -16.33
CA PRO A 42 -1.82 -2.12 -15.79
C PRO A 42 -0.32 -2.05 -16.11
N VAL A 43 0.22 -0.87 -16.38
CA VAL A 43 1.64 -0.65 -16.62
C VAL A 43 2.28 -0.07 -15.37
N VAL A 44 3.20 -0.82 -14.75
CA VAL A 44 3.90 -0.43 -13.52
C VAL A 44 5.21 0.29 -13.82
N ALA A 45 5.43 1.43 -13.17
CA ALA A 45 6.68 2.16 -13.11
C ALA A 45 7.25 2.16 -11.68
N LEU A 46 8.49 1.68 -11.56
CA LEU A 46 9.24 1.55 -10.31
C LEU A 46 10.74 1.71 -10.61
N ALA A 47 11.50 2.20 -9.63
CA ALA A 47 12.96 2.26 -9.69
C ALA A 47 13.56 0.85 -9.84
N GLU A 48 14.70 0.74 -10.51
CA GLU A 48 15.38 -0.55 -10.72
C GLU A 48 16.22 -0.95 -9.50
N THR A 49 16.89 0.02 -8.89
CA THR A 49 17.77 -0.18 -7.73
C THR A 49 17.58 0.93 -6.69
N LEU A 50 17.73 0.57 -5.41
CA LEU A 50 17.75 1.47 -4.26
C LEU A 50 18.83 1.04 -3.28
N THR A 51 19.36 1.99 -2.51
CA THR A 51 20.33 1.71 -1.45
C THR A 51 19.87 2.33 -0.15
N THR A 52 20.04 1.62 0.95
CA THR A 52 19.77 2.12 2.30
C THR A 52 20.73 1.52 3.32
N SER A 53 20.78 2.10 4.52
CA SER A 53 21.32 1.43 5.69
C SER A 53 20.22 0.72 6.48
N GLN A 54 20.60 -0.32 7.21
CA GLN A 54 19.69 -1.14 8.00
C GLN A 54 18.89 -0.34 9.04
N ASP A 55 19.48 0.73 9.60
CA ASP A 55 18.88 1.60 10.63
C ASP A 55 17.93 2.66 10.09
N GLN A 56 17.85 2.86 8.77
CA GLN A 56 16.96 3.86 8.16
C GLN A 56 15.76 3.24 7.43
N GLY A 57 15.91 2.01 6.93
CA GLY A 57 14.95 1.41 6.01
C GLY A 57 14.80 2.24 4.72
N VAL A 58 13.94 1.79 3.80
CA VAL A 58 13.78 2.44 2.50
C VAL A 58 12.36 2.94 2.30
N GLN A 59 12.22 4.13 1.72
CA GLN A 59 10.94 4.61 1.20
C GLN A 59 10.75 4.01 -0.20
N LEU A 60 9.64 3.30 -0.39
CA LEU A 60 9.24 2.74 -1.67
C LEU A 60 8.16 3.62 -2.28
N SER A 61 8.29 3.88 -3.58
CA SER A 61 7.35 4.67 -4.36
C SER A 61 7.18 4.02 -5.73
N ALA A 62 5.99 3.45 -5.97
CA ALA A 62 5.59 2.92 -7.25
C ALA A 62 4.51 3.81 -7.89
N SER A 63 4.39 3.74 -9.21
CA SER A 63 3.25 4.30 -9.93
C SER A 63 2.75 3.30 -10.97
N TRP A 64 1.50 3.44 -11.37
CA TRP A 64 0.88 2.58 -12.37
C TRP A 64 -0.09 3.38 -13.24
N ARG A 65 -0.35 2.88 -14.44
CA ARG A 65 -1.34 3.41 -15.38
C ARG A 65 -2.13 2.26 -15.96
N ASP A 66 -3.39 2.51 -16.26
CA ASP A 66 -4.33 1.49 -16.74
C ASP A 66 -5.25 2.10 -17.81
N ASP A 67 -5.84 1.27 -18.66
CA ASP A 67 -6.79 1.72 -19.70
C ASP A 67 -8.23 1.88 -19.17
N ALA A 68 -8.44 1.70 -17.86
CA ALA A 68 -9.69 1.84 -17.13
C ALA A 68 -10.74 0.79 -17.53
N LEU A 69 -10.27 -0.39 -17.93
CA LEU A 69 -11.08 -1.56 -18.20
C LEU A 69 -10.70 -2.68 -17.20
N PRO A 70 -11.65 -3.56 -16.81
CA PRO A 70 -13.06 -3.47 -17.14
C PRO A 70 -13.81 -2.35 -16.40
N ASP A 71 -13.24 -1.91 -15.29
CA ASP A 71 -13.62 -0.74 -14.54
C ASP A 71 -12.35 0.02 -14.10
N ARG A 72 -12.46 0.99 -13.20
CA ARG A 72 -11.32 1.80 -12.73
C ARG A 72 -10.63 1.24 -11.50
N ASN A 73 -10.98 0.04 -11.06
CA ASN A 73 -10.51 -0.53 -9.81
C ASN A 73 -9.25 -1.36 -10.04
N VAL A 74 -8.10 -0.79 -9.71
CA VAL A 74 -6.81 -1.49 -9.72
C VAL A 74 -6.35 -1.74 -8.29
N THR A 75 -6.13 -3.00 -7.95
CA THR A 75 -5.57 -3.42 -6.67
C THR A 75 -4.05 -3.48 -6.79
N VAL A 76 -3.35 -2.94 -5.78
CA VAL A 76 -1.90 -2.94 -5.75
C VAL A 76 -1.36 -3.70 -4.56
N SER A 77 -0.16 -4.28 -4.70
CA SER A 77 0.48 -5.00 -3.61
C SER A 77 2.00 -5.00 -3.69
N TRP A 78 2.65 -4.98 -2.53
CA TRP A 78 4.08 -5.25 -2.34
C TRP A 78 4.30 -6.69 -1.84
N SER A 79 5.32 -7.34 -2.37
CA SER A 79 5.77 -8.65 -1.92
C SER A 79 7.29 -8.79 -1.96
N ASN A 80 7.82 -9.73 -1.17
CA ASN A 80 9.23 -10.11 -1.19
C ASN A 80 9.42 -11.17 -2.28
N GLY A 81 10.26 -10.89 -3.28
CA GLY A 81 10.63 -11.84 -4.34
C GLY A 81 11.91 -12.64 -4.04
N GLY A 82 12.59 -12.35 -2.93
CA GLY A 82 13.87 -12.97 -2.55
C GLY A 82 13.79 -13.87 -1.31
N SER A 83 14.91 -14.52 -0.99
CA SER A 83 15.07 -15.37 0.21
C SER A 83 15.08 -14.57 1.51
N ALA A 84 15.50 -13.31 1.45
CA ALA A 84 15.55 -12.42 2.60
C ALA A 84 14.19 -11.73 2.82
N GLN A 85 13.70 -11.75 4.07
CA GLN A 85 12.42 -11.14 4.42
C GLN A 85 12.58 -9.64 4.68
N ALA A 86 11.87 -8.81 3.92
CA ALA A 86 11.65 -7.41 4.24
C ALA A 86 10.28 -7.22 4.92
N HIS A 87 10.19 -6.21 5.78
CA HIS A 87 8.97 -5.85 6.50
C HIS A 87 8.38 -4.56 5.92
N PHE A 88 7.15 -4.61 5.43
CA PHE A 88 6.45 -3.45 4.88
C PHE A 88 5.50 -2.85 5.91
N CYS A 89 5.41 -1.52 5.94
CA CYS A 89 4.44 -0.82 6.77
C CYS A 89 3.00 -0.93 6.25
N ALA A 90 2.85 -0.88 4.93
CA ALA A 90 1.61 -1.15 4.21
C ALA A 90 1.96 -1.87 2.91
N THR A 91 1.36 -3.02 2.66
CA THR A 91 1.60 -3.78 1.42
C THR A 91 0.66 -3.34 0.32
N ASP A 92 -0.50 -2.76 0.64
CA ASP A 92 -1.59 -2.37 -0.25
C ASP A 92 -1.50 -0.91 -0.76
N LYS A 93 -0.37 -0.23 -0.54
CA LYS A 93 -0.15 1.16 -0.94
C LYS A 93 1.02 1.27 -1.91
N ALA A 94 0.87 2.10 -2.94
CA ALA A 94 1.94 2.39 -3.90
C ALA A 94 3.15 3.07 -3.26
N GLU A 95 2.90 3.91 -2.25
CA GLU A 95 3.92 4.48 -1.37
C GLU A 95 3.91 3.78 -0.01
N THR A 96 5.05 3.25 0.39
CA THR A 96 5.21 2.56 1.67
C THR A 96 6.65 2.63 2.16
N ARG A 97 6.87 2.26 3.42
CA ARG A 97 8.21 2.11 3.98
C ARG A 97 8.49 0.64 4.23
N ALA A 98 9.71 0.23 3.89
CA ALA A 98 10.20 -1.12 4.12
C ALA A 98 11.42 -1.13 5.05
N TRP A 99 11.50 -2.14 5.92
CA TRP A 99 12.56 -2.36 6.90
C TRP A 99 13.20 -3.74 6.74
N PHE A 100 14.46 -3.84 7.15
CA PHE A 100 15.29 -5.02 6.91
C PHE A 100 15.99 -5.45 8.21
N SER A 101 16.02 -6.75 8.47
CA SER A 101 16.60 -7.31 9.69
C SER A 101 18.11 -7.55 9.58
N ALA A 102 18.67 -7.52 8.38
CA ALA A 102 20.08 -7.71 8.11
C ALA A 102 20.54 -6.91 6.87
N PRO A 103 21.83 -6.55 6.78
CA PRO A 103 22.42 -6.09 5.53
C PRO A 103 22.37 -7.18 4.46
N GLY A 104 22.30 -6.80 3.19
CA GLY A 104 22.19 -7.72 2.07
C GLY A 104 21.42 -7.16 0.87
N GLU A 105 21.19 -8.01 -0.13
CA GLU A 105 20.38 -7.67 -1.30
C GLU A 105 18.96 -8.22 -1.16
N TYR A 106 17.97 -7.36 -1.43
CA TYR A 106 16.56 -7.70 -1.38
C TYR A 106 15.92 -7.42 -2.74
N ALA A 107 15.02 -8.31 -3.16
CA ALA A 107 14.19 -8.11 -4.34
C ALA A 107 12.75 -7.86 -3.90
N LEU A 108 12.25 -6.64 -4.07
CA LEU A 108 10.89 -6.26 -3.67
C LEU A 108 10.05 -6.05 -4.92
N THR A 109 8.91 -6.72 -5.00
CA THR A 109 8.04 -6.70 -6.18
C THR A 109 6.78 -5.91 -5.89
N PHE A 110 6.46 -4.96 -6.76
CA PHE A 110 5.18 -4.27 -6.79
C PHE A 110 4.30 -4.86 -7.89
N SER A 111 3.05 -5.17 -7.58
CA SER A 111 2.06 -5.68 -8.53
C SER A 111 0.86 -4.75 -8.63
N ALA A 112 0.28 -4.67 -9.83
CA ALA A 112 -0.99 -3.99 -10.10
C ALA A 112 -1.92 -4.95 -10.87
N ASP A 113 -3.17 -5.05 -10.43
CA ASP A 113 -4.17 -6.01 -10.89
C ASP A 113 -5.51 -5.29 -11.10
N ASP A 114 -6.02 -5.26 -12.34
CA ASP A 114 -7.30 -4.63 -12.72
C ASP A 114 -8.50 -5.60 -12.58
N GLY A 115 -8.29 -6.80 -12.05
CA GLY A 115 -9.28 -7.88 -11.92
C GLY A 115 -9.36 -8.83 -13.13
N LEU A 116 -8.82 -8.45 -14.29
CA LEU A 116 -8.73 -9.30 -15.50
C LEU A 116 -7.28 -9.66 -15.84
N LEU A 117 -6.38 -8.70 -15.75
CA LEU A 117 -4.97 -8.77 -16.09
C LEU A 117 -4.12 -8.16 -14.97
N LYS A 118 -2.89 -8.66 -14.87
CA LYS A 118 -1.95 -8.29 -13.83
C LYS A 118 -0.59 -8.01 -14.43
N SER A 119 0.10 -7.02 -13.88
CA SER A 119 1.53 -6.80 -14.12
C SER A 119 2.29 -6.61 -12.82
N SER A 120 3.61 -6.73 -12.91
CA SER A 120 4.49 -6.53 -11.76
C SER A 120 5.87 -6.03 -12.17
N LYS A 121 6.52 -5.27 -11.28
CA LYS A 121 7.92 -4.84 -11.44
C LYS A 121 8.68 -5.02 -10.13
N THR A 122 9.95 -5.43 -10.22
CA THR A 122 10.81 -5.69 -9.06
C THR A 122 11.88 -4.61 -8.95
N VAL A 123 12.12 -4.14 -7.73
CA VAL A 123 13.25 -3.27 -7.36
C VAL A 123 14.27 -4.07 -6.55
N LYS A 124 15.55 -3.88 -6.85
CA LYS A 124 16.66 -4.41 -6.04
C LYS A 124 17.05 -3.40 -4.98
N VAL A 125 17.07 -3.81 -3.71
CA VAL A 125 17.46 -2.95 -2.59
C VAL A 125 18.75 -3.49 -1.99
N THR A 126 19.80 -2.68 -2.03
CA THR A 126 21.07 -2.97 -1.34
C THR A 126 21.03 -2.34 0.05
N VAL A 127 21.08 -3.19 1.08
CA VAL A 127 21.04 -2.78 2.48
C VAL A 127 22.44 -2.90 3.06
N THR A 128 22.99 -1.78 3.51
CA THR A 128 24.30 -1.69 4.16
C THR A 128 24.17 -1.80 5.67
N GLU A 129 25.25 -2.16 6.35
CA GLU A 129 25.30 -2.19 7.81
C GLU A 129 24.98 -0.81 8.40
N ALA A 130 24.30 -0.81 9.55
CA ALA A 130 24.06 0.42 10.29
C ALA A 130 25.39 1.03 10.75
N VAL A 131 25.65 2.28 10.37
CA VAL A 131 26.90 2.99 10.71
C VAL A 131 26.88 3.51 12.16
N GLY A 132 25.74 3.39 12.85
CA GLY A 132 25.61 3.72 14.26
C GLY A 132 26.38 2.76 15.16
N LYS A 133 27.34 3.28 15.94
CA LYS A 133 27.91 2.53 17.08
C LYS A 133 26.75 2.09 17.96
N SER A 134 26.53 0.77 18.06
CA SER A 134 25.58 0.26 19.06
C SER A 134 25.94 0.91 20.41
N PRO A 135 24.98 1.39 21.21
CA PRO A 135 25.28 2.05 22.48
C PRO A 135 26.02 1.16 23.50
N ARG A 136 26.30 -0.11 23.14
CA ARG A 136 26.94 -1.12 23.98
C ARG A 136 28.40 -0.85 24.33
N ARG A 137 29.00 0.25 23.86
CA ARG A 137 30.40 0.62 24.17
C ARG A 137 30.56 1.93 24.95
N LEU A 138 29.58 2.27 25.79
CA LEU A 138 29.72 3.18 26.93
C LEU A 138 29.20 2.42 28.17
N LEU A 139 30.06 2.13 29.17
CA LEU A 139 29.87 1.17 30.28
C LEU A 139 28.80 1.61 31.33
N PRO A 140 28.59 0.88 32.45
CA PRO A 140 27.57 -0.15 32.67
C PRO A 140 26.44 0.35 33.61
N PHE A 141 25.24 0.64 33.09
CA PHE A 141 24.07 0.90 33.94
C PHE A 141 22.76 0.25 33.46
N TRP A 142 22.81 -0.56 32.40
CA TRP A 142 21.61 -1.19 31.81
C TRP A 142 21.38 -2.64 32.26
N ARG A 143 21.54 -2.94 33.56
CA ARG A 143 20.86 -4.09 34.19
C ARG A 143 19.53 -3.64 34.78
N ARG A 144 18.55 -3.40 33.91
CA ARG A 144 17.12 -3.68 34.15
C ARG A 144 16.35 -3.41 32.86
N GLY A 145 15.88 -4.50 32.25
CA GLY A 145 14.84 -4.58 31.23
C GLY A 145 14.75 -3.43 30.22
N ILE A 146 15.52 -3.50 29.14
CA ILE A 146 15.10 -2.85 27.89
C ILE A 146 14.45 -3.92 27.01
N GLU A 147 13.14 -3.77 26.91
CA GLU A 147 12.22 -4.31 25.91
C GLU A 147 12.87 -4.38 24.52
N ARG A 148 12.76 -5.55 23.88
CA ARG A 148 13.21 -5.83 22.52
C ARG A 148 12.26 -5.24 21.47
N ASP A 149 11.82 -3.99 21.58
CA ASP A 149 10.76 -3.48 20.70
C ASP A 149 11.02 -2.04 20.25
N ARG A 150 12.02 -1.87 19.39
CA ARG A 150 12.19 -0.63 18.62
C ARG A 150 12.31 -0.93 17.14
N TRP A 151 11.23 -1.48 16.60
CA TRP A 151 10.91 -1.34 15.18
C TRP A 151 10.40 0.10 15.01
N GLN A 152 11.20 0.95 14.38
CA GLN A 152 10.83 2.36 14.19
C GLN A 152 9.52 2.44 13.40
N ASP A 153 8.55 3.06 14.08
CA ASP A 153 7.12 3.03 13.79
C ASP A 153 6.82 3.32 12.32
N CYS A 154 5.88 2.55 11.76
CA CYS A 154 5.26 2.73 10.46
C CYS A 154 4.39 4.00 10.34
N GLY A 155 4.84 5.12 10.92
CA GLY A 155 4.17 6.42 10.82
C GLY A 155 2.77 6.45 11.42
N GLY A 156 2.44 5.56 12.35
CA GLY A 156 1.18 5.65 13.10
C GLY A 156 1.27 6.81 14.09
N GLU A 157 0.48 7.87 13.87
CA GLU A 157 0.32 8.98 14.81
C GLU A 157 -0.03 8.44 16.20
N LYS A 158 0.96 8.44 17.11
CA LYS A 158 0.73 8.05 18.51
C LYS A 158 -0.09 9.14 19.17
N ARG A 159 -1.41 9.02 19.07
CA ARG A 159 -2.34 9.75 19.94
C ARG A 159 -2.02 9.33 21.38
N LYS A 160 -1.27 10.18 22.10
CA LYS A 160 -1.01 10.02 23.53
C LYS A 160 -2.35 9.86 24.24
N ARG A 161 -2.74 8.62 24.57
CA ARG A 161 -3.70 8.41 25.66
C ARG A 161 -2.97 8.87 26.91
N ARG A 162 -3.32 10.05 27.41
CA ARG A 162 -2.87 10.50 28.74
C ARG A 162 -3.15 9.35 29.69
N ALA A 163 -2.11 8.89 30.38
CA ALA A 163 -2.27 8.00 31.52
C ALA A 163 -3.29 8.64 32.45
N GLY A 164 -4.46 8.01 32.59
CA GLY A 164 -5.47 8.42 33.54
C GLY A 164 -4.87 8.31 34.93
N ASP A 165 -4.76 9.46 35.59
CA ASP A 165 -4.45 9.59 37.00
C ASP A 165 -5.53 8.87 37.82
N TRP A 166 -5.19 7.68 38.34
CA TRP A 166 -6.08 6.86 39.17
C TRP A 166 -5.95 7.16 40.68
N ARG A 167 -5.36 8.29 41.08
CA ARG A 167 -5.38 8.70 42.50
C ARG A 167 -6.29 9.88 42.72
N ARG A 168 -7.54 9.60 43.11
CA ARG A 168 -8.29 10.22 44.23
C ARG A 168 -9.79 9.89 44.09
N ARG A 169 -10.23 8.81 44.74
CA ARG A 169 -11.60 8.67 45.21
C ARG A 169 -11.57 8.39 46.71
N LEU A 170 -11.74 9.44 47.50
CA LEU A 170 -12.32 9.36 48.85
C LEU A 170 -13.23 10.57 49.03
N PRO A 171 -14.50 10.35 49.34
CA PRO A 171 -15.24 11.30 50.16
C PRO A 171 -15.60 10.68 51.52
N ARG A 172 -15.03 11.33 52.53
CA ARG A 172 -15.60 11.74 53.83
C ARG A 172 -16.54 10.77 54.58
N ALA A 173 -16.05 10.38 55.76
CA ALA A 173 -16.81 9.83 56.87
C ALA A 173 -18.01 10.70 57.27
N VAL A 174 -19.17 10.07 57.47
CA VAL A 174 -20.31 10.65 58.18
C VAL A 174 -20.15 10.35 59.67
N ARG A 175 -20.02 11.42 60.45
CA ARG A 175 -20.09 11.43 61.92
C ARG A 175 -21.55 11.66 62.30
N GLN A 176 -22.25 10.65 62.81
CA GLN A 176 -23.54 10.85 63.48
C GLN A 176 -23.33 10.83 65.00
N ARG A 177 -23.66 11.96 65.62
CA ARG A 177 -23.72 12.15 67.08
C ARG A 177 -24.99 11.49 67.60
N ARG A 178 -24.86 10.93 68.80
CA ARG A 178 -25.96 10.61 69.72
C ARG A 178 -26.75 11.88 70.07
N GLY A 179 -28.06 11.73 70.18
CA GLY A 179 -29.04 12.66 70.70
C GLY A 179 -30.36 11.94 70.76
#